data_AF-E1V5W9-F1
#
_entry.id   AF-E1V5W9-F1
#
_cell.length_a   1.000
_cell.length_b   1.000
_cell.length_c   1.000
_cell.angle_alpha   90.00
_cell.angle_beta   90.00
_cell.angle_gamma   90.00
#
_symmetry.space_group_name_H-M   'P 1'
#
loop_
_entity.id
_entity.type
_entity.pdbx_description
1 polymer ?
#
loop_
_entity_poly.entity_id
_entity_poly.type
_entity_poly.pdbx_seq_one_letter_code
_entity_poly.pdbx_strand_id
1 'polypeptide(L)'
;MVIRPDTMPDDRQLAIITEQLGRPPRGIEALAATDGEGTPLVLRMAPIVDGAPFPTLYWLCSERLKAELSRIEAAGVIKHLEARLREEPAFLHAYHRSHADYVEARWRYMSAAQRDEVQRLGYESVLRERGIGGIANWDQVRCLHTQYAHHLCGDNVIGRWLDDEYAVADCLP
;
A
#
# COMPACT_ATOMS: atom_id res chain seq x y z
N MET A 1 -5.04 16.19 -6.60
CA MET A 1 -6.25 15.30 -6.62
C MET A 1 -5.83 13.86 -6.85
N VAL A 2 -6.42 12.87 -6.15
CA VAL A 2 -6.12 11.43 -6.38
C VAL A 2 -7.16 10.78 -7.29
N ILE A 3 -6.71 10.06 -8.31
CA ILE A 3 -7.55 9.29 -9.24
C ILE A 3 -7.20 7.80 -9.08
N ARG A 4 -8.19 6.91 -9.11
CA ARG A 4 -8.01 5.45 -8.97
C ARG A 4 -8.41 4.75 -10.26
N PRO A 5 -7.54 4.69 -11.29
CA PRO A 5 -7.93 4.18 -12.60
C PRO A 5 -8.13 2.65 -12.61
N ASP A 6 -7.35 1.91 -11.81
CA ASP A 6 -7.34 0.43 -11.78
C ASP A 6 -7.17 -0.20 -13.18
N THR A 7 -6.30 0.39 -14.00
CA THR A 7 -5.96 -0.06 -15.36
C THR A 7 -4.48 -0.41 -15.48
N MET A 8 -4.10 -1.15 -16.51
CA MET A 8 -2.67 -1.30 -16.83
C MET A 8 -2.03 0.07 -17.14
N PRO A 9 -0.78 0.32 -16.70
CA PRO A 9 -0.05 1.51 -17.11
C PRO A 9 0.16 1.53 -18.63
N ASP A 10 -0.01 2.70 -19.26
CA ASP A 10 0.46 2.92 -20.63
C ASP A 10 1.99 3.07 -20.69
N ASP A 11 2.56 3.20 -21.90
CA ASP A 11 4.01 3.32 -22.09
C ASP A 11 4.61 4.55 -21.37
N ARG A 12 3.87 5.66 -21.33
CA ARG A 12 4.31 6.89 -20.66
C ARG A 12 4.35 6.67 -19.15
N GLN A 13 3.30 6.10 -18.59
CA GLN A 13 3.21 5.78 -17.17
C GLN A 13 4.25 4.75 -16.76
N LEU A 14 4.51 3.73 -17.59
CA LEU A 14 5.53 2.72 -17.32
C LEU A 14 6.95 3.32 -17.30
N ALA A 15 7.24 4.28 -18.18
CA ALA A 15 8.50 5.02 -18.17
C ALA A 15 8.67 5.81 -16.85
N ILE A 16 7.63 6.54 -16.44
CA ILE A 16 7.63 7.29 -15.17
C ILE A 16 7.78 6.35 -13.96
N ILE A 17 7.07 5.22 -13.93
CA ILE A 17 7.19 4.22 -12.87
C ILE A 17 8.63 3.70 -12.79
N THR A 18 9.25 3.41 -13.95
CA THR A 18 10.62 2.90 -14.03
C THR A 18 11.62 3.90 -13.46
N GLU A 19 11.46 5.19 -13.80
CA GLU A 19 12.27 6.28 -13.26
C GLU A 19 12.09 6.40 -11.73
N GLN A 20 10.84 6.51 -11.26
CA GLN A 20 10.52 6.64 -9.84
C GLN A 20 11.00 5.46 -8.98
N LEU A 21 11.05 4.25 -9.55
CA LEU A 21 11.53 3.06 -8.87
C LEU A 21 13.03 2.81 -9.06
N GLY A 22 13.68 3.52 -9.99
CA GLY A 22 15.06 3.30 -10.40
C GLY A 22 15.31 1.96 -11.13
N ARG A 23 14.24 1.23 -11.47
CA ARG A 23 14.29 -0.06 -12.18
C ARG A 23 12.95 -0.42 -12.80
N PRO A 24 12.92 -1.22 -13.88
CA PRO A 24 11.67 -1.73 -14.43
C PRO A 24 10.92 -2.56 -13.39
N PRO A 25 9.63 -2.25 -13.13
CA PRO A 25 8.81 -3.04 -12.21
C PRO A 25 8.46 -4.42 -12.79
N ARG A 26 8.30 -5.42 -11.94
CA ARG A 26 7.83 -6.76 -12.32
C ARG A 26 6.54 -7.10 -11.57
N GLY A 27 5.61 -7.74 -12.26
CA GLY A 27 4.35 -8.18 -11.66
C GLY A 27 3.34 -7.07 -11.41
N ILE A 28 3.36 -5.97 -12.20
CA ILE A 28 2.27 -4.99 -12.15
C ILE A 28 1.00 -5.64 -12.72
N GLU A 29 -0.10 -5.48 -11.99
CA GLU A 29 -1.44 -5.84 -12.48
C GLU A 29 -2.31 -4.63 -12.77
N ALA A 30 -2.05 -3.51 -12.10
CA ALA A 30 -2.70 -2.24 -12.39
C ALA A 30 -1.92 -1.07 -11.81
N LEU A 31 -2.14 0.09 -12.41
CA LEU A 31 -1.96 1.38 -11.81
C LEU A 31 -3.17 1.66 -10.89
N ALA A 32 -2.97 1.57 -9.59
CA ALA A 32 -4.04 1.67 -8.60
C ALA A 32 -4.39 3.13 -8.27
N ALA A 33 -3.41 4.03 -8.32
CA ALA A 33 -3.62 5.46 -8.08
C ALA A 33 -2.69 6.34 -8.92
N THR A 34 -3.23 7.49 -9.38
CA THR A 34 -2.49 8.61 -9.99
C THR A 34 -2.86 9.92 -9.31
N ASP A 35 -2.05 10.96 -9.53
CA ASP A 35 -2.43 12.34 -9.23
C ASP A 35 -3.34 12.94 -10.34
N GLY A 36 -3.64 14.24 -10.23
CA GLY A 36 -4.49 14.96 -11.18
C GLY A 36 -3.87 15.14 -12.57
N GLU A 37 -2.55 14.97 -12.69
CA GLU A 37 -1.79 15.07 -13.95
C GLU A 37 -1.54 13.69 -14.58
N GLY A 38 -2.02 12.62 -13.92
CA GLY A 38 -1.83 11.24 -14.34
C GLY A 38 -0.47 10.66 -13.98
N THR A 39 0.27 11.28 -13.07
CA THR A 39 1.54 10.74 -12.54
C THR A 39 1.25 9.51 -11.67
N PRO A 40 1.93 8.38 -11.91
CA PRO A 40 1.76 7.17 -11.11
C PRO A 40 2.11 7.33 -9.63
N LEU A 41 1.16 7.00 -8.75
CA LEU A 41 1.35 7.04 -7.30
C LEU A 41 1.49 5.66 -6.69
N VAL A 42 0.57 4.75 -7.00
CA VAL A 42 0.50 3.41 -6.40
C VAL A 42 0.25 2.35 -7.46
N LEU A 43 1.00 1.26 -7.38
CA LEU A 43 0.84 0.07 -8.22
C LEU A 43 0.10 -1.00 -7.43
N ARG A 44 -0.80 -1.73 -8.09
CA ARG A 44 -1.31 -3.01 -7.60
C ARG A 44 -0.47 -4.14 -8.18
N MET A 45 0.06 -4.98 -7.30
CA MET A 45 1.04 -6.01 -7.64
C MET A 45 0.43 -7.40 -7.59
N ALA A 46 0.93 -8.27 -8.46
CA ALA A 46 0.59 -9.68 -8.47
C ALA A 46 0.95 -10.32 -7.12
N PRO A 47 0.14 -11.28 -6.64
CA PRO A 47 0.35 -11.91 -5.33
C PRO A 47 1.63 -12.73 -5.27
N ILE A 48 2.02 -13.34 -6.40
CA ILE A 48 3.24 -14.12 -6.58
C ILE A 48 4.07 -13.48 -7.70
N VAL A 49 5.33 -13.20 -7.43
CA VAL A 49 6.31 -12.72 -8.42
C VAL A 49 7.56 -13.56 -8.29
N ASP A 50 8.05 -14.11 -9.41
CA ASP A 50 9.22 -14.99 -9.45
C ASP A 50 9.13 -16.19 -8.49
N GLY A 51 7.92 -16.75 -8.32
CA GLY A 51 7.66 -17.92 -7.47
C GLY A 51 7.55 -17.63 -5.97
N ALA A 52 7.65 -16.36 -5.54
CA ALA A 52 7.53 -15.96 -4.13
C ALA A 52 6.40 -14.94 -3.91
N PRO A 53 5.81 -14.86 -2.70
CA PRO A 53 4.82 -13.85 -2.38
C PRO A 53 5.40 -12.45 -2.50
N PHE A 54 4.73 -11.59 -3.27
CA PHE A 54 5.10 -10.19 -3.30
C PHE A 54 4.70 -9.54 -1.96
N PRO A 55 5.57 -8.73 -1.33
CA PRO A 55 5.39 -8.32 0.06
C PRO A 55 4.19 -7.40 0.31
N THR A 56 3.59 -6.81 -0.73
CA THR A 56 2.43 -5.92 -0.61
C THR A 56 1.51 -5.98 -1.84
N LEU A 57 0.19 -5.89 -1.63
CA LEU A 57 -0.77 -5.67 -2.71
C LEU A 57 -0.56 -4.30 -3.38
N TYR A 58 -0.37 -3.25 -2.57
CA TYR A 58 -0.22 -1.87 -3.04
C TYR A 58 1.22 -1.40 -2.81
N TRP A 59 1.91 -1.02 -3.88
CA TRP A 59 3.28 -0.50 -3.85
C TRP A 59 3.29 0.99 -4.20
N LEU A 60 3.63 1.83 -3.22
CA LEU A 60 3.85 3.27 -3.43
C LEU A 60 5.08 3.49 -4.31
N CYS A 61 4.86 3.94 -5.55
CA CYS A 61 5.92 4.26 -6.47
C CYS A 61 6.27 5.77 -6.46
N SER A 62 5.34 6.67 -6.10
CA SER A 62 5.56 8.13 -6.08
C SER A 62 6.82 8.52 -5.33
N GLU A 63 7.77 9.15 -6.02
CA GLU A 63 8.99 9.67 -5.38
C GLU A 63 8.67 10.77 -4.38
N ARG A 64 7.77 11.68 -4.73
CA ARG A 64 7.38 12.79 -3.86
C ARG A 64 6.75 12.30 -2.55
N LEU A 65 5.77 11.40 -2.62
CA LEU A 65 5.15 10.84 -1.42
C LEU A 65 6.16 10.00 -0.61
N LYS A 66 7.04 9.24 -1.27
CA LYS A 66 8.10 8.49 -0.58
C LYS A 66 9.02 9.43 0.21
N ALA A 67 9.43 10.55 -0.37
CA ALA A 67 10.29 11.52 0.29
C ALA A 67 9.60 12.12 1.53
N GLU A 68 8.34 12.53 1.39
CA GLU A 68 7.58 13.14 2.50
C GLU A 68 7.32 12.13 3.63
N LEU A 69 6.88 10.92 3.31
CA LEU A 69 6.63 9.89 4.31
C LEU A 69 7.93 9.49 5.02
N SER A 70 9.05 9.38 4.30
CA SER A 70 10.36 9.11 4.91
C SER A 70 10.80 10.23 5.86
N ARG A 71 10.51 11.50 5.52
CA ARG A 71 10.79 12.65 6.40
C ARG A 71 9.99 12.56 7.70
N ILE A 72 8.71 12.22 7.61
CA ILE A 72 7.81 12.04 8.76
C ILE A 72 8.27 10.84 9.61
N GLU A 73 8.61 9.71 8.99
CA GLU A 73 9.15 8.54 9.70
C GLU A 73 10.44 8.85 10.45
N ALA A 74 11.37 9.57 9.83
CA ALA A 74 12.64 9.96 10.43
C ALA A 74 12.47 10.84 11.68
N ALA A 75 11.35 11.56 11.80
CA ALA A 75 10.99 12.32 13.00
C ALA A 75 10.47 11.44 14.16
N GLY A 76 10.44 10.10 13.99
CA GLY A 76 10.07 9.16 15.04
C GLY A 76 8.55 8.96 15.20
N VAL A 77 7.78 9.32 14.18
CA VAL A 77 6.30 9.33 14.22
C VAL A 77 5.70 7.95 14.42
N ILE A 78 6.34 6.88 13.92
CA ILE A 78 5.86 5.49 14.11
C ILE A 78 5.71 5.14 15.59
N LYS A 79 6.66 5.54 16.45
CA LYS A 79 6.58 5.26 17.89
C LYS A 79 5.40 5.96 18.55
N HIS A 80 5.10 7.18 18.13
CA HIS A 80 3.96 7.95 18.62
C HIS A 80 2.63 7.32 18.15
N LEU A 81 2.56 6.88 16.88
CA LEU A 81 1.42 6.16 16.34
C LEU A 81 1.16 4.85 17.09
N GLU A 82 2.19 4.06 17.38
CA GLU A 82 2.05 2.82 18.14
C GLU A 82 1.65 3.05 19.61
N ALA A 83 2.10 4.15 20.22
CA ALA A 83 1.59 4.56 21.54
C ALA A 83 0.10 4.89 21.47
N ARG A 84 -0.29 5.68 20.46
CA ARG A 84 -1.68 6.03 20.21
C ARG A 84 -2.57 4.80 19.99
N LEU A 85 -2.11 3.82 19.20
CA LEU A 85 -2.81 2.55 18.99
C LEU A 85 -3.07 1.79 20.30
N ARG A 86 -2.14 1.86 21.26
CA ARG A 86 -2.35 1.24 22.58
C ARG A 86 -3.31 2.02 23.48
N GLU A 87 -3.31 3.34 23.37
CA GLU A 87 -4.02 4.25 24.29
C GLU A 87 -5.44 4.59 23.82
N GLU A 88 -5.72 4.50 22.51
CA GLU A 88 -7.00 4.86 21.90
C GLU A 88 -7.68 3.64 21.25
N PRO A 89 -8.56 2.90 21.97
CA PRO A 89 -9.21 1.70 21.43
C PRO A 89 -10.01 1.92 20.14
N ALA A 90 -10.59 3.11 19.97
CA ALA A 90 -11.32 3.46 18.75
C ALA A 90 -10.39 3.57 17.53
N PHE A 91 -9.19 4.12 17.71
CA PHE A 91 -8.17 4.24 16.66
C PHE A 91 -7.60 2.85 16.30
N LEU A 92 -7.32 2.02 17.31
CA LEU A 92 -6.90 0.63 17.11
C LEU A 92 -7.94 -0.18 16.32
N HIS A 93 -9.21 -0.10 16.69
CA HIS A 93 -10.27 -0.80 15.97
C HIS A 93 -10.37 -0.30 14.52
N ALA A 94 -10.27 1.01 14.28
CA ALA A 94 -10.24 1.54 12.92
C ALA A 94 -9.03 1.02 12.13
N TYR A 95 -7.86 0.87 12.77
CA TYR A 95 -6.65 0.34 12.13
C TYR A 95 -6.78 -1.15 11.80
N HIS A 96 -7.37 -1.95 12.69
CA HIS A 96 -7.70 -3.35 12.41
C HIS A 96 -8.65 -3.50 11.22
N ARG A 97 -9.64 -2.59 11.09
CA ARG A 97 -10.50 -2.57 9.88
C ARG A 97 -9.70 -2.26 8.62
N SER A 98 -8.73 -1.34 8.68
CA SER A 98 -7.85 -1.07 7.53
C SER A 98 -7.04 -2.30 7.13
N HIS A 99 -6.54 -3.08 8.09
CA HIS A 99 -5.89 -4.35 7.81
C HIS A 99 -6.82 -5.39 7.18
N ALA A 100 -8.05 -5.51 7.70
CA ALA A 100 -9.06 -6.42 7.16
C ALA A 100 -9.46 -6.05 5.72
N ASP A 101 -9.73 -4.76 5.44
CA ASP A 101 -10.02 -4.24 4.10
C ASP A 101 -8.89 -4.57 3.12
N TYR A 102 -7.65 -4.38 3.55
CA TYR A 102 -6.48 -4.70 2.74
C TYR A 102 -6.35 -6.21 2.42
N VAL A 103 -6.58 -7.09 3.40
CA VAL A 103 -6.58 -8.54 3.19
C VAL A 103 -7.70 -8.98 2.25
N GLU A 104 -8.90 -8.44 2.45
CA GLU A 104 -10.06 -8.72 1.60
C GLU A 104 -9.79 -8.27 0.17
N ALA A 105 -9.31 -7.03 -0.01
CA ALA A 105 -8.93 -6.50 -1.32
C ALA A 105 -7.89 -7.39 -1.99
N ARG A 106 -6.85 -7.81 -1.25
CA ARG A 106 -5.81 -8.70 -1.78
C ARG A 106 -6.42 -9.99 -2.33
N TRP A 107 -7.32 -10.62 -1.58
CA TRP A 107 -7.96 -11.86 -2.03
C TRP A 107 -8.91 -11.62 -3.21
N ARG A 108 -9.66 -10.51 -3.18
CA ARG A 108 -10.61 -10.10 -4.22
C ARG A 108 -9.93 -9.91 -5.57
N TYR A 109 -8.75 -9.30 -5.60
CA TYR A 109 -8.02 -9.05 -6.84
C TYR A 109 -7.34 -10.28 -7.44
N MET A 110 -7.14 -11.36 -6.68
CA MET A 110 -6.60 -12.59 -7.24
C MET A 110 -7.62 -13.28 -8.15
N SER A 111 -7.20 -13.60 -9.37
CA SER A 111 -7.92 -14.54 -10.25
C SER A 111 -7.95 -15.95 -9.65
N ALA A 112 -8.82 -16.82 -10.18
CA ALA A 112 -8.89 -18.22 -9.76
C ALA A 112 -7.53 -18.92 -9.92
N ALA A 113 -6.85 -18.74 -11.07
CA ALA A 113 -5.54 -19.32 -11.33
C ALA A 113 -4.46 -18.85 -10.33
N GLN A 114 -4.52 -17.60 -9.90
CA GLN A 114 -3.58 -17.09 -8.89
C GLN A 114 -3.85 -17.65 -7.50
N ARG A 115 -5.13 -17.84 -7.14
CA ARG A 115 -5.50 -18.50 -5.87
C ARG A 115 -5.02 -19.95 -5.86
N ASP A 116 -5.21 -20.67 -6.97
CA ASP A 116 -4.71 -22.05 -7.14
C ASP A 116 -3.19 -22.10 -7.01
N GLU A 117 -2.46 -21.16 -7.63
CA GLU A 117 -1.01 -21.08 -7.54
C GLU A 117 -0.53 -20.77 -6.10
N VAL A 118 -1.19 -19.84 -5.41
CA VAL A 118 -0.92 -19.53 -4.00
C VAL A 118 -1.11 -20.75 -3.12
N GLN A 119 -2.16 -21.54 -3.35
CA GLN A 119 -2.42 -22.78 -2.63
C GLN A 119 -1.36 -23.85 -2.92
N ARG A 120 -1.06 -24.08 -4.20
CA ARG A 120 -0.06 -25.04 -4.66
C ARG A 120 1.32 -24.77 -4.07
N LEU A 121 1.68 -23.49 -3.93
CA LEU A 121 2.95 -23.05 -3.33
C LEU A 121 2.93 -22.99 -1.78
N GLY A 122 1.77 -23.19 -1.15
CA GLY A 122 1.64 -23.17 0.31
C GLY A 122 1.65 -21.77 0.94
N TYR A 123 1.30 -20.73 0.18
CA TYR A 123 1.33 -19.33 0.64
C TYR A 123 -0.03 -18.77 1.06
N GLU A 124 -1.09 -19.59 1.10
CA GLU A 124 -2.45 -19.12 1.41
C GLU A 124 -2.54 -18.44 2.79
N SER A 125 -2.00 -19.05 3.86
CA SER A 125 -2.03 -18.47 5.21
C SER A 125 -1.31 -17.12 5.25
N VAL A 126 -0.10 -17.05 4.65
CA VAL A 126 0.70 -15.83 4.57
C VAL A 126 -0.09 -14.70 3.92
N LEU A 127 -0.80 -14.96 2.82
CA LEU A 127 -1.51 -13.92 2.08
C LEU A 127 -2.88 -13.57 2.67
N ARG A 128 -3.50 -14.48 3.44
CA ARG A 128 -4.77 -14.25 4.15
C ARG A 128 -4.62 -13.62 5.54
N GLU A 129 -3.51 -13.81 6.22
CA GLU A 129 -3.37 -13.37 7.62
C GLU A 129 -2.54 -12.09 7.76
N ARG A 130 -1.59 -11.86 6.83
CA ARG A 130 -0.71 -10.69 6.89
C ARG A 130 -1.35 -9.50 6.20
N GLY A 131 -1.64 -8.46 6.95
CA GLY A 131 -2.26 -7.24 6.44
C GLY A 131 -1.25 -6.28 5.82
N ILE A 132 -1.54 -4.98 5.95
CA ILE A 132 -0.75 -3.88 5.37
C ILE A 132 0.72 -4.00 5.79
N GLY A 133 1.65 -3.89 4.84
CA GLY A 133 3.08 -4.07 5.09
C GLY A 133 3.54 -5.50 5.39
N GLY A 134 2.66 -6.49 5.26
CA GLY A 134 3.00 -7.91 5.44
C GLY A 134 3.20 -8.31 6.91
N ILE A 135 2.63 -7.55 7.84
CA ILE A 135 2.73 -7.82 9.28
C ILE A 135 1.62 -8.76 9.76
N ALA A 136 1.97 -9.62 10.73
CA ALA A 136 1.01 -10.49 11.41
C ALA A 136 0.40 -9.82 12.66
N ASN A 137 1.19 -8.97 13.35
CA ASN A 137 0.69 -8.18 14.46
C ASN A 137 0.09 -6.87 13.93
N TRP A 138 -1.24 -6.76 13.94
CA TRP A 138 -1.96 -5.58 13.44
C TRP A 138 -2.01 -4.42 14.45
N ASP A 139 -1.32 -4.53 15.59
CA ASP A 139 -1.15 -3.44 16.56
C ASP A 139 0.14 -2.65 16.31
N GLN A 140 0.91 -3.03 15.30
CA GLN A 140 2.19 -2.42 14.93
C GLN A 140 2.12 -1.73 13.57
N VAL A 141 3.01 -0.78 13.36
CA VAL A 141 3.13 -0.06 12.09
C VAL A 141 4.51 -0.33 11.50
N ARG A 142 4.57 -1.05 10.38
CA ARG A 142 5.84 -1.34 9.71
C ARG A 142 6.49 -0.10 9.11
N CYS A 143 5.73 0.62 8.29
CA CYS A 143 6.14 1.87 7.63
C CYS A 143 4.89 2.62 7.13
N LEU A 144 4.98 3.95 7.12
CA LEU A 144 3.98 4.87 6.59
C LEU A 144 3.80 4.71 5.08
N HIS A 145 4.84 4.31 4.32
CA HIS A 145 4.72 4.09 2.87
C HIS A 145 3.64 3.07 2.52
N THR A 146 3.60 1.94 3.23
CA THR A 146 2.58 0.90 2.98
C THR A 146 1.20 1.33 3.47
N GLN A 147 1.13 2.14 4.53
CA GLN A 147 -0.13 2.69 5.03
C GLN A 147 -0.71 3.67 4.02
N TYR A 148 0.11 4.59 3.53
CA TYR A 148 -0.30 5.59 2.57
C TYR A 148 -0.58 4.99 1.19
N ALA A 149 0.16 3.96 0.75
CA ALA A 149 -0.19 3.20 -0.45
C ALA A 149 -1.61 2.64 -0.37
N HIS A 150 -1.97 2.06 0.78
CA HIS A 150 -3.32 1.54 1.01
C HIS A 150 -4.36 2.66 1.09
N HIS A 151 -4.06 3.76 1.79
CA HIS A 151 -4.93 4.94 1.89
C HIS A 151 -5.37 5.48 0.54
N LEU A 152 -4.45 5.54 -0.42
CA LEU A 152 -4.74 6.00 -1.77
C LEU A 152 -5.66 5.05 -2.55
N CYS A 153 -5.88 3.82 -2.07
CA CYS A 153 -6.65 2.77 -2.77
C CYS A 153 -7.87 2.24 -1.98
N GLY A 154 -7.92 2.42 -0.66
CA GLY A 154 -8.89 1.79 0.25
C GLY A 154 -9.14 2.60 1.53
N ASP A 155 -9.65 1.95 2.58
CA ASP A 155 -9.91 2.58 3.87
C ASP A 155 -8.70 2.44 4.80
N ASN A 156 -7.93 3.52 4.98
CA ASN A 156 -6.80 3.54 5.89
C ASN A 156 -6.88 4.66 6.93
N VAL A 157 -7.00 4.31 8.21
CA VAL A 157 -7.08 5.29 9.31
C VAL A 157 -5.77 6.06 9.52
N ILE A 158 -4.61 5.40 9.35
CA ILE A 158 -3.30 6.05 9.47
C ILE A 158 -3.09 7.00 8.30
N GLY A 159 -3.50 6.61 7.10
CA GLY A 159 -3.46 7.46 5.91
C GLY A 159 -4.24 8.76 6.07
N ARG A 160 -5.50 8.67 6.52
CA ARG A 160 -6.31 9.86 6.85
C ARG A 160 -5.64 10.73 7.90
N TRP A 161 -5.13 10.11 8.96
CA TRP A 161 -4.42 10.83 10.00
C TRP A 161 -3.16 11.54 9.49
N LEU A 162 -2.43 10.95 8.54
CA LEU A 162 -1.30 11.59 7.89
C LEU A 162 -1.72 12.82 7.06
N ASP A 163 -2.85 12.75 6.37
CA ASP A 163 -3.41 13.90 5.67
C ASP A 163 -3.82 15.01 6.66
N ASP A 164 -4.49 14.65 7.74
CA ASP A 164 -5.01 15.61 8.72
C ASP A 164 -3.88 16.31 9.52
N GLU A 165 -2.85 15.57 9.96
CA GLU A 165 -1.80 16.12 10.83
C GLU A 165 -0.57 16.65 10.08
N TYR A 166 -0.26 16.09 8.91
CA TYR A 166 0.96 16.41 8.16
C TYR A 166 0.70 16.95 6.76
N ALA A 167 -0.57 17.07 6.35
CA ALA A 167 -0.94 17.55 5.02
C ALA A 167 -0.25 16.77 3.90
N VAL A 168 -0.08 15.45 4.05
CA VAL A 168 0.64 14.64 3.04
C VAL A 168 -0.04 14.72 1.67
N ALA A 169 -1.36 14.79 1.61
CA ALA A 169 -2.11 14.98 0.37
C ALA A 169 -1.73 16.26 -0.39
N ASP A 170 -1.31 17.32 0.30
CA ASP A 170 -0.93 18.61 -0.30
C ASP A 170 0.40 18.54 -1.06
N CYS A 171 1.13 17.43 -0.94
CA CYS A 171 2.29 17.15 -1.78
C CYS A 171 1.89 16.87 -3.24
N LEU A 172 0.66 16.45 -3.49
CA LEU A 172 0.20 16.08 -4.82
C LEU A 172 -0.35 17.30 -5.59
N PRO A 173 -0.09 17.39 -6.91
CA PRO A 173 -0.73 18.39 -7.75
C PRO A 173 -2.25 18.13 -7.91
#